data_AF-A0A167L6F6-F1
#
_entry.id   AF-A0A167L6F6-F1
#
_cell.length_a   1.000
_cell.length_b   1.000
_cell.length_c   1.000
_cell.angle_alpha   90.00
_cell.angle_beta   90.00
_cell.angle_gamma   90.00
#
_symmetry.space_group_name_H-M   'P 1'
#
loop_
_entity.id
_entity.type
_entity.pdbx_description
1 polymer ?
#
loop_
_entity_poly.entity_id
_entity_poly.type
_entity_poly.pdbx_seq_one_letter_code
_entity_poly.pdbx_strand_id
1 'polypeptide(L)'
;MQWTTSYTESVHTYANTINTHEGGTHEEGFRAALTTLVNRYARENKLLREKDENLTGDDVREGLTAVISVKLGEPQFEGQTKTKLGNTEAKAYVQRIVGQQLGDWLEKNPSQAKDIIRKGMQASQARLAARKAREQTRRKGLLESGGMPGKLKDCQSKDPALSEVFLVEGDSAGGSAVQGRNPTTQAILPLRGKILNVEKARLDRALQNNEVQSMITAFGAGIGEDFNAEKVRYHKIVLMADADVDGQHIT
;
A
#
# COMPACT_ATOMS: atom_id res chain seq x y z
N MET A 1 -12.14 -10.19 -16.36
CA MET A 1 -11.04 -9.52 -15.61
C MET A 1 -10.04 -8.96 -16.61
N GLN A 2 -9.32 -7.91 -16.25
CA GLN A 2 -8.38 -7.22 -17.12
C GLN A 2 -7.27 -6.57 -16.28
N TRP A 3 -6.02 -6.72 -16.70
CA TRP A 3 -4.92 -5.93 -16.14
C TRP A 3 -4.86 -4.57 -16.83
N THR A 4 -4.63 -3.54 -16.03
CA THR A 4 -4.48 -2.15 -16.47
C THR A 4 -3.07 -1.66 -16.20
N THR A 5 -2.78 -0.41 -16.54
CA THR A 5 -1.53 0.26 -16.16
C THR A 5 -1.52 0.74 -14.71
N SER A 6 -2.66 0.68 -13.99
CA SER A 6 -2.76 1.07 -12.58
C SER A 6 -1.85 0.23 -11.68
N TYR A 7 -1.55 0.76 -10.50
CA TYR A 7 -0.87 0.03 -9.42
C TYR A 7 -1.87 -0.52 -8.39
N THR A 8 -3.13 -0.10 -8.44
CA THR A 8 -4.16 -0.54 -7.50
C THR A 8 -4.89 -1.78 -8.00
N GLU A 9 -5.18 -2.70 -7.07
CA GLU A 9 -6.07 -3.83 -7.31
C GLU A 9 -7.53 -3.38 -7.17
N SER A 10 -8.41 -3.85 -8.05
CA SER A 10 -9.86 -3.62 -8.02
C SER A 10 -10.59 -4.93 -8.30
N VAL A 11 -10.69 -5.78 -7.27
CA VAL A 11 -11.42 -7.05 -7.33
C VAL A 11 -12.75 -6.90 -6.60
N HIS A 12 -13.85 -7.05 -7.34
CA HIS A 12 -15.21 -6.97 -6.81
C HIS A 12 -15.86 -8.34 -6.86
N THR A 13 -16.38 -8.80 -5.73
CA THR A 13 -16.90 -10.16 -5.60
C THR A 13 -18.37 -10.17 -5.21
N TYR A 14 -19.10 -11.15 -5.74
CA TYR A 14 -20.55 -11.26 -5.60
C TYR A 14 -20.97 -12.72 -5.43
N ALA A 15 -21.93 -12.97 -4.56
CA ALA A 15 -22.61 -14.26 -4.43
C ALA A 15 -24.12 -14.04 -4.54
N ASN A 16 -24.77 -14.66 -5.54
CA ASN A 16 -26.20 -14.48 -5.80
C ASN A 16 -26.62 -12.99 -5.89
N THR A 17 -25.85 -12.18 -6.62
CA THR A 17 -26.03 -10.71 -6.78
C THR A 17 -25.74 -9.84 -5.55
N ILE A 18 -25.44 -10.46 -4.39
CA ILE A 18 -25.04 -9.75 -3.18
C ILE A 18 -23.55 -9.43 -3.26
N ASN A 19 -23.18 -8.17 -3.03
CA ASN A 19 -21.78 -7.74 -2.99
C ASN A 19 -21.10 -8.25 -1.71
N THR A 20 -20.08 -9.09 -1.88
CA THR A 20 -19.29 -9.67 -0.79
C THR A 20 -18.01 -8.87 -0.58
N HIS A 21 -18.12 -7.62 -0.12
CA HIS A 21 -16.99 -6.70 0.01
C HIS A 21 -15.98 -7.10 1.11
N GLU A 22 -16.38 -7.95 2.05
CA GLU A 22 -15.46 -8.59 3.02
C GLU A 22 -14.85 -9.89 2.47
N GLY A 23 -15.14 -10.21 1.20
CA GLY A 23 -14.61 -11.31 0.43
C GLY A 23 -15.29 -12.64 0.71
N GLY A 24 -14.51 -13.71 0.88
CA GLY A 24 -15.02 -15.05 1.17
C GLY A 24 -14.36 -16.14 0.34
N THR A 25 -14.89 -17.34 0.48
CA THR A 25 -14.30 -18.57 -0.05
C THR A 25 -14.12 -18.57 -1.58
N HIS A 26 -15.07 -18.01 -2.33
CA HIS A 26 -14.98 -17.82 -3.78
C HIS A 26 -13.82 -16.90 -4.18
N GLU A 27 -13.64 -15.80 -3.46
CA GLU A 27 -12.55 -14.86 -3.69
C GLU A 27 -11.19 -15.48 -3.36
N GLU A 28 -11.07 -16.19 -2.24
CA GLU A 28 -9.86 -16.94 -1.89
C GLU A 28 -9.48 -17.96 -2.97
N GLY A 29 -10.47 -18.70 -3.48
CA GLY A 29 -10.27 -19.68 -4.55
C GLY A 29 -9.73 -19.03 -5.83
N PHE A 30 -10.27 -17.86 -6.20
CA PHE A 30 -9.77 -17.07 -7.32
C PHE A 30 -8.33 -16.57 -7.09
N ARG A 31 -8.07 -15.94 -5.93
CA ARG A 31 -6.75 -15.39 -5.57
C ARG A 31 -5.67 -16.48 -5.58
N ALA A 32 -5.99 -17.66 -5.04
CA ALA A 32 -5.10 -18.82 -5.02
C ALA A 32 -4.82 -19.34 -6.45
N ALA A 33 -5.87 -19.60 -7.24
CA ALA A 33 -5.72 -20.08 -8.61
C ALA A 33 -4.88 -19.14 -9.46
N LEU A 34 -5.16 -17.84 -9.38
CA LEU A 34 -4.46 -16.82 -10.15
C LEU A 34 -2.96 -16.82 -9.84
N THR A 35 -2.61 -16.80 -8.55
CA THR A 35 -1.21 -16.75 -8.10
C THR A 35 -0.45 -18.01 -8.53
N THR A 36 -1.04 -19.19 -8.34
CA THR A 36 -0.42 -20.47 -8.72
C THR A 36 -0.23 -20.55 -10.23
N LEU A 37 -1.26 -20.21 -11.00
CA LEU A 37 -1.22 -20.35 -12.45
C LEU A 37 -0.21 -19.39 -13.11
N VAL A 38 -0.19 -18.13 -12.68
CA VAL A 38 0.75 -17.14 -13.23
C VAL A 38 2.20 -17.54 -12.94
N ASN A 39 2.50 -18.00 -11.72
CA ASN A 39 3.83 -18.50 -11.40
C ASN A 39 4.19 -19.76 -12.21
N ARG A 40 3.27 -20.73 -12.34
CA ARG A 40 3.50 -21.94 -13.14
C ARG A 40 3.83 -21.58 -14.59
N TYR A 41 2.99 -20.77 -15.23
CA TYR A 41 3.19 -20.33 -16.61
C TYR A 41 4.52 -19.56 -16.77
N ALA A 42 4.86 -18.70 -15.82
CA ALA A 42 6.11 -17.94 -15.84
C ALA A 42 7.35 -18.85 -15.77
N ARG A 43 7.29 -19.94 -15.01
CA ARG A 43 8.38 -20.93 -14.89
C ARG A 43 8.49 -21.80 -16.15
N GLU A 44 7.38 -22.35 -16.61
CA GLU A 44 7.33 -23.23 -17.80
C GLU A 44 7.84 -22.49 -19.05
N ASN A 45 7.50 -21.21 -19.18
CA ASN A 45 7.93 -20.36 -20.29
C ASN A 45 9.26 -19.63 -20.05
N LYS A 46 9.98 -19.94 -18.97
CA LYS A 46 11.28 -19.34 -18.60
C LYS A 46 11.27 -17.81 -18.51
N LEU A 47 10.11 -17.23 -18.20
CA LEU A 47 9.93 -15.79 -17.99
C LEU A 47 10.45 -15.37 -16.60
N LEU A 48 10.34 -16.28 -15.63
CA LEU A 48 10.90 -16.13 -14.29
C LEU A 48 12.10 -17.09 -14.15
N ARG A 49 13.29 -16.55 -13.88
CA ARG A 49 14.53 -17.36 -13.78
C ARG A 49 14.47 -18.23 -12.54
N GLU A 50 15.05 -19.43 -12.58
CA GLU A 50 15.03 -20.40 -11.46
C GLU A 50 15.44 -19.80 -10.12
N LYS A 51 16.45 -18.92 -10.12
CA LYS A 51 16.95 -18.24 -8.92
C LYS A 51 16.06 -17.11 -8.38
N ASP A 52 15.15 -16.58 -9.21
CA ASP A 52 14.27 -15.49 -8.79
C ASP A 52 13.14 -16.07 -7.93
N GLU A 53 12.73 -15.35 -6.88
CA GLU A 53 11.59 -15.76 -6.04
C GLU A 53 10.28 -15.77 -6.84
N ASN A 54 9.33 -16.62 -6.41
CA ASN A 54 7.98 -16.60 -6.98
C ASN A 54 7.29 -15.26 -6.72
N LEU A 55 6.43 -14.86 -7.65
CA LEU A 55 5.56 -13.70 -7.48
C LEU A 55 4.55 -13.99 -6.37
N THR A 56 4.39 -13.04 -5.45
CA THR A 56 3.34 -13.11 -4.44
C THR A 56 1.98 -12.83 -5.07
N GLY A 57 0.90 -13.12 -4.34
CA GLY A 57 -0.44 -12.84 -4.84
C GLY A 57 -0.68 -11.35 -5.11
N ASP A 58 -0.08 -10.47 -4.30
CA ASP A 58 -0.21 -9.03 -4.46
C ASP A 58 0.55 -8.55 -5.71
N ASP A 59 1.73 -9.11 -5.97
CA ASP A 59 2.51 -8.82 -7.18
C ASP A 59 1.70 -9.16 -8.44
N VAL A 60 1.00 -10.30 -8.44
CA VAL A 60 0.20 -10.76 -9.59
C VAL A 60 -1.07 -9.91 -9.80
N ARG A 61 -1.67 -9.41 -8.72
CA ARG A 61 -2.92 -8.65 -8.77
C ARG A 61 -2.72 -7.14 -8.88
N GLU A 62 -1.49 -6.64 -8.84
CA GLU A 62 -1.20 -5.22 -9.08
C GLU A 62 -1.84 -4.77 -10.42
N GLY A 63 -2.72 -3.78 -10.36
CA GLY A 63 -3.41 -3.24 -11.54
C GLY A 63 -4.49 -4.15 -12.13
N LEU A 64 -4.88 -5.23 -11.46
CA LEU A 64 -5.96 -6.12 -11.90
C LEU A 64 -7.32 -5.52 -11.54
N THR A 65 -8.19 -5.42 -12.55
CA THR A 65 -9.63 -5.21 -12.37
C THR A 65 -10.37 -6.50 -12.65
N ALA A 66 -11.09 -7.04 -11.67
CA ALA A 66 -11.86 -8.26 -11.82
C ALA A 66 -13.24 -8.16 -11.17
N VAL A 67 -14.20 -8.85 -11.78
CA VAL A 67 -15.53 -9.07 -11.20
C VAL A 67 -15.72 -10.59 -11.10
N ILE A 68 -16.01 -11.07 -9.90
CA ILE A 68 -16.21 -12.48 -9.60
C ILE A 68 -17.65 -12.63 -9.12
N SER A 69 -18.50 -13.30 -9.89
CA SER A 69 -19.89 -13.54 -9.52
C SER A 69 -20.16 -15.03 -9.48
N VAL A 70 -20.50 -15.56 -8.29
CA VAL A 70 -20.88 -16.96 -8.10
C VAL A 70 -22.38 -17.08 -7.87
N LYS A 71 -22.95 -18.20 -8.31
CA LYS A 71 -24.34 -18.57 -8.04
C LYS A 71 -24.37 -19.88 -7.25
N LEU A 72 -25.01 -19.87 -6.08
CA LEU A 72 -25.10 -21.02 -5.18
C LEU A 72 -26.56 -21.31 -4.85
N GLY A 73 -26.90 -22.59 -4.76
CA GLY A 73 -28.23 -23.02 -4.30
C GLY A 73 -28.46 -22.66 -2.83
N GLU A 74 -27.48 -22.95 -1.97
CA GLU A 74 -27.54 -22.71 -0.53
C GLU A 74 -26.35 -21.85 -0.07
N PRO A 75 -26.40 -20.51 -0.26
CA PRO A 75 -25.32 -19.62 0.17
C PRO A 75 -25.29 -19.49 1.70
N GLN A 76 -24.12 -19.71 2.27
CA GLN A 76 -23.80 -19.51 3.68
C GLN A 76 -22.88 -18.29 3.79
N PHE A 77 -23.26 -17.34 4.63
CA PHE A 77 -22.47 -16.13 4.88
C PHE A 77 -21.98 -16.09 6.31
N GLU A 78 -20.80 -15.52 6.50
CA GLU A 78 -20.31 -15.16 7.84
C GLU A 78 -21.00 -13.86 8.30
N GLY A 79 -21.53 -13.86 9.51
CA GLY A 79 -22.17 -12.69 10.12
C GLY A 79 -23.55 -12.33 9.54
N GLN A 80 -24.15 -11.32 10.14
CA GLN A 80 -25.53 -10.89 9.81
C GLN A 80 -25.62 -10.08 8.51
N THR A 81 -24.56 -9.37 8.15
CA THR A 81 -24.52 -8.43 7.03
C THR A 81 -24.43 -9.12 5.66
N LYS A 82 -24.26 -10.45 5.61
CA LYS A 82 -24.12 -11.25 4.37
C LYS A 82 -23.02 -10.73 3.45
N THR A 83 -21.91 -10.31 4.05
CA THR A 83 -20.80 -9.59 3.38
C THR A 83 -19.62 -10.48 3.05
N LYS A 84 -19.55 -11.68 3.63
CA LYS A 84 -18.49 -12.64 3.41
C LYS A 84 -19.04 -14.04 3.17
N LEU A 85 -18.68 -14.67 2.04
CA LEU A 85 -19.15 -16.02 1.70
C LEU A 85 -18.35 -17.08 2.46
N GLY A 86 -19.05 -18.02 3.10
CA GLY A 86 -18.47 -19.10 3.93
C GLY A 86 -18.51 -20.50 3.31
N ASN A 87 -19.15 -20.71 2.15
CA ASN A 87 -19.24 -22.02 1.49
C ASN A 87 -17.86 -22.54 1.06
N THR A 88 -17.29 -23.51 1.79
CA THR A 88 -15.94 -24.04 1.49
C THR A 88 -15.83 -24.67 0.10
N GLU A 89 -16.90 -25.27 -0.41
CA GLU A 89 -17.01 -25.85 -1.74
C GLU A 89 -16.85 -24.79 -2.85
N ALA A 90 -17.23 -23.55 -2.58
CA ALA A 90 -17.07 -22.45 -3.53
C ALA A 90 -15.59 -22.18 -3.81
N LYS A 91 -14.71 -22.32 -2.80
CA LYS A 91 -13.26 -22.13 -2.95
C LYS A 91 -12.68 -23.13 -3.94
N ALA A 92 -12.88 -24.42 -3.68
CA ALA A 92 -12.36 -25.49 -4.53
C ALA A 92 -12.94 -25.42 -5.95
N TYR A 93 -14.24 -25.10 -6.07
CA TYR A 93 -14.90 -24.93 -7.36
C TYR A 93 -14.30 -23.78 -8.16
N VAL A 94 -14.24 -22.58 -7.58
CA VAL A 94 -13.69 -21.39 -8.26
C VAL A 94 -12.22 -21.61 -8.61
N GLN A 95 -11.43 -22.16 -7.69
CA GLN A 95 -10.01 -22.42 -7.94
C GLN A 95 -9.80 -23.34 -9.15
N ARG A 96 -10.59 -24.41 -9.27
CA ARG A 96 -10.54 -25.35 -10.40
C ARG A 96 -10.93 -24.67 -11.71
N ILE A 97 -12.07 -23.96 -11.73
CA ILE A 97 -12.57 -23.32 -12.96
C ILE A 97 -11.63 -22.23 -13.44
N VAL A 98 -11.15 -21.38 -12.54
CA VAL A 98 -10.17 -20.33 -12.86
C VAL A 98 -8.87 -20.97 -13.35
N GLY A 99 -8.35 -21.98 -12.65
CA GLY A 99 -7.13 -22.66 -13.04
C GLY A 99 -7.19 -23.27 -14.45
N GLN A 100 -8.33 -23.84 -14.84
CA GLN A 100 -8.54 -24.38 -16.18
C GLN A 100 -8.71 -23.27 -17.23
N GLN A 101 -9.71 -22.40 -17.05
CA GLN A 101 -10.10 -21.42 -18.07
C GLN A 101 -9.04 -20.33 -18.26
N LEU A 102 -8.42 -19.87 -17.17
CA LEU A 102 -7.32 -18.91 -17.27
C LEU A 102 -6.07 -19.57 -17.84
N GLY A 103 -5.83 -20.85 -17.53
CA GLY A 103 -4.71 -21.61 -18.11
C GLY A 103 -4.83 -21.68 -19.62
N ASP A 104 -5.98 -22.13 -20.11
CA ASP A 104 -6.30 -22.18 -21.54
C ASP A 104 -6.19 -20.79 -22.20
N TRP A 105 -6.60 -19.72 -21.49
CA TRP A 105 -6.48 -18.36 -22.00
C TRP A 105 -5.02 -17.90 -22.12
N LEU A 106 -4.17 -18.17 -21.13
CA LEU A 106 -2.74 -17.80 -21.15
C LEU A 106 -2.00 -18.51 -22.30
N GLU A 107 -2.29 -19.79 -22.53
CA GLU A 107 -1.72 -20.57 -23.64
C GLU A 107 -2.14 -20.00 -25.01
N LYS A 108 -3.40 -19.59 -25.16
CA LYS A 108 -3.91 -18.99 -26.40
C LYS A 108 -3.45 -17.55 -26.62
N ASN A 109 -3.02 -16.85 -25.57
CA ASN A 109 -2.68 -15.43 -25.59
C ASN A 109 -1.26 -15.17 -25.03
N PRO A 110 -0.21 -15.72 -25.65
CA PRO A 110 1.14 -15.72 -25.08
C PRO A 110 1.78 -14.33 -24.97
N SER A 111 1.42 -13.38 -25.85
CA SER A 111 1.92 -12.00 -25.75
C SER A 111 1.34 -11.29 -24.53
N GLN A 112 0.02 -11.37 -24.34
CA GLN A 112 -0.64 -10.79 -23.17
C GLN A 112 -0.21 -11.49 -21.87
N ALA A 113 -0.02 -12.81 -21.89
CA ALA A 113 0.51 -13.56 -20.74
C ALA A 113 1.89 -13.05 -20.31
N LYS A 114 2.79 -12.81 -21.27
CA LYS A 114 4.11 -12.21 -21.02
C LYS A 114 4.00 -10.82 -20.41
N ASP A 115 3.08 -9.99 -20.90
CA ASP A 115 2.90 -8.63 -20.38
C ASP A 115 2.36 -8.63 -18.94
N ILE A 116 1.42 -9.51 -18.62
CA ILE A 116 0.91 -9.72 -17.25
C ILE A 116 2.04 -10.14 -16.32
N ILE A 117 2.85 -11.13 -16.71
CA ILE A 117 3.97 -11.62 -15.89
C ILE A 117 5.03 -10.54 -15.73
N ARG A 118 5.35 -9.79 -16.79
CA ARG A 118 6.29 -8.68 -16.72
C ARG A 118 5.81 -7.61 -15.73
N LYS A 119 4.52 -7.29 -15.73
CA LYS A 119 3.93 -6.37 -14.75
C LYS A 119 4.08 -6.91 -13.32
N GLY A 120 3.78 -8.18 -13.09
CA GLY A 120 3.97 -8.80 -11.77
C GLY A 120 5.44 -8.83 -11.32
N MET A 121 6.39 -9.05 -12.24
CA MET A 121 7.82 -8.95 -11.93
C MET A 121 8.23 -7.53 -11.54
N GLN A 122 7.68 -6.50 -12.21
CA GLN A 122 7.92 -5.11 -11.83
C GLN A 122 7.35 -4.79 -10.45
N ALA A 123 6.15 -5.28 -10.14
CA ALA A 123 5.53 -5.14 -8.82
C ALA A 123 6.39 -5.82 -7.73
N SER A 124 6.87 -7.04 -7.98
CA SER A 124 7.77 -7.76 -7.06
C SER A 124 9.09 -7.01 -6.82
N GLN A 125 9.71 -6.49 -7.88
CA GLN A 125 10.92 -5.66 -7.74
C GLN A 125 10.65 -4.39 -6.92
N ALA A 126 9.52 -3.72 -7.15
CA ALA A 126 9.12 -2.54 -6.39
C ALA A 126 8.85 -2.87 -4.92
N ARG A 127 8.17 -3.98 -4.63
CA ARG A 127 7.95 -4.49 -3.26
C ARG A 127 9.27 -4.75 -2.53
N LEU A 128 10.21 -5.43 -3.18
CA LEU A 128 11.54 -5.68 -2.62
C LEU A 128 12.34 -4.39 -2.43
N ALA A 129 12.23 -3.43 -3.33
CA ALA A 129 12.84 -2.11 -3.20
C ALA A 129 12.24 -1.33 -2.03
N ALA A 130 10.90 -1.32 -1.89
CA ALA A 130 10.19 -0.71 -0.77
C ALA A 130 10.59 -1.34 0.56
N ARG A 131 10.68 -2.68 0.64
CA ARG A 131 11.16 -3.38 1.83
C ARG A 131 12.59 -2.97 2.19
N LYS A 132 13.50 -2.95 1.22
CA LYS A 132 14.87 -2.48 1.43
C LYS A 132 14.92 -1.02 1.89
N ALA A 133 14.09 -0.15 1.32
CA ALA A 133 13.98 1.25 1.73
C ALA A 133 13.48 1.37 3.18
N ARG A 134 12.45 0.61 3.58
CA ARG A 134 11.96 0.54 4.97
C ARG A 134 13.06 0.06 5.92
N GLU A 135 13.76 -1.02 5.57
CA GLU A 135 14.86 -1.56 6.37
C GLU A 135 16.02 -0.55 6.51
N GLN A 136 16.36 0.18 5.45
CA GLN A 136 17.36 1.26 5.48
C GLN A 136 16.92 2.41 6.39
N THR A 137 15.67 2.87 6.29
CA THR A 137 15.12 3.91 7.17
C THR A 137 15.14 3.45 8.63
N ARG A 138 14.77 2.19 8.90
CA ARG A 138 14.82 1.60 10.25
C ARG A 138 16.25 1.51 10.79
N ARG A 139 17.23 1.11 9.96
CA ARG A 139 18.65 1.04 10.36
C ARG A 139 19.25 2.42 10.63
N LYS A 140 18.92 3.43 9.81
CA LYS A 140 19.32 4.82 10.07
C LYS A 140 18.78 5.30 11.42
N GLY A 141 17.51 5.05 11.72
CA GLY A 141 16.92 5.39 13.02
C GLY A 141 17.50 4.61 14.22
N LEU A 142 18.13 3.44 14.00
CA LEU A 142 18.77 2.65 15.06
C LEU A 142 20.23 3.06 15.33
N LEU A 143 20.98 3.42 14.28
CA LEU A 143 22.38 3.87 14.38
C LEU A 143 22.47 5.34 14.81
N GLU A 144 21.49 6.16 14.42
CA GLU A 144 21.30 7.50 14.98
C GLU A 144 20.28 7.42 16.12
N SER A 145 20.69 6.98 17.32
CA SER A 145 19.81 7.00 18.51
C SER A 145 19.36 8.41 18.96
N GLY A 146 19.51 9.43 18.10
CA GLY A 146 18.93 10.78 18.20
C GLY A 146 18.60 11.44 16.85
N GLY A 147 18.48 10.69 15.75
CA GLY A 147 18.37 11.21 14.38
C GLY A 147 16.98 11.70 13.96
N MET A 148 16.45 12.69 14.68
CA MET A 148 15.30 13.45 14.20
C MET A 148 15.61 14.04 12.82
N PRO A 149 14.64 14.17 11.89
CA PRO A 149 14.88 14.82 10.60
C PRO A 149 15.58 16.16 10.85
N GLY A 150 16.69 16.46 10.16
CA GLY A 150 17.49 17.66 10.46
C GLY A 150 16.73 18.99 10.35
N LYS A 151 15.60 18.98 9.63
CA LYS A 151 14.67 20.11 9.50
C LYS A 151 13.60 20.18 10.60
N LEU A 152 13.35 19.09 11.32
CA LEU A 152 12.40 19.07 12.43
C LEU A 152 12.96 19.86 13.61
N LYS A 153 12.22 20.88 14.03
CA LYS A 153 12.45 21.53 15.32
C LYS A 153 11.50 20.88 16.31
N ASP A 154 12.01 19.97 17.14
CA ASP A 154 11.19 19.25 18.11
C ASP A 154 10.66 20.15 19.24
N CYS A 155 9.66 19.65 19.99
CA CYS A 155 9.25 20.20 21.27
C CYS A 155 10.04 19.56 22.43
N GLN A 156 10.02 20.21 23.60
CA GLN A 156 10.72 19.71 24.79
C GLN A 156 9.95 18.55 25.46
N SER A 157 8.62 18.60 25.44
CA SER A 157 7.76 17.54 25.97
C SER A 157 7.99 16.22 25.24
N LYS A 158 7.95 15.13 25.99
CA LYS A 158 7.94 13.75 25.47
C LYS A 158 6.59 13.06 25.67
N ASP A 159 5.62 13.75 26.27
CA ASP A 159 4.25 13.27 26.38
C ASP A 159 3.50 13.51 25.06
N PRO A 160 3.12 12.46 24.31
CA PRO A 160 2.42 12.61 23.04
C PRO A 160 1.06 13.31 23.17
N ALA A 161 0.39 13.21 24.33
CA ALA A 161 -0.91 13.84 24.56
C ALA A 161 -0.84 15.36 24.65
N LEU A 162 0.29 15.88 25.12
CA LEU A 162 0.57 17.31 25.20
C LEU A 162 1.26 17.86 23.95
N SER A 163 1.90 16.98 23.18
CA SER A 163 2.77 17.35 22.07
C SER A 163 2.01 17.47 20.75
N GLU A 164 2.31 18.51 20.00
CA GLU A 164 1.72 18.78 18.69
C GLU A 164 2.80 19.12 17.67
N VAL A 165 2.58 18.75 16.41
CA VAL A 165 3.49 19.05 15.31
C VAL A 165 2.79 19.86 14.23
N PHE A 166 3.40 20.98 13.84
CA PHE A 166 2.95 21.82 12.76
C PHE A 166 3.73 21.48 11.49
N LEU A 167 3.01 21.08 10.44
CA LEU A 167 3.55 20.95 9.09
C LEU A 167 3.41 22.29 8.39
N VAL A 168 4.53 22.89 7.98
CA VAL A 168 4.57 24.26 7.45
C VAL A 168 5.18 24.30 6.06
N GLU A 169 4.69 25.22 5.23
CA GLU A 169 5.19 25.38 3.86
C GLU A 169 6.51 26.16 3.83
N GLY A 170 7.59 25.46 3.45
CA GLY A 170 8.91 26.03 3.24
C GLY A 170 9.62 26.49 4.51
N ASP A 171 10.90 26.84 4.36
CA ASP A 171 11.73 27.28 5.49
C ASP A 171 11.36 28.70 5.97
N SER A 172 10.71 29.50 5.11
CA SER A 172 10.26 30.86 5.45
C SER A 172 9.16 30.84 6.53
N ALA A 173 8.05 30.12 6.26
CA ALA A 173 7.01 29.91 7.26
C ALA A 173 7.57 29.10 8.45
N GLY A 174 8.48 28.15 8.20
CA GLY A 174 9.20 27.43 9.26
C GLY A 174 9.96 28.33 10.22
N GLY A 175 10.70 29.32 9.74
CA GLY A 175 11.42 30.26 10.59
C GLY A 175 10.48 31.06 11.50
N SER A 176 9.40 31.58 10.91
CA SER A 176 8.39 32.36 11.63
C SER A 176 7.65 31.50 12.68
N ALA A 177 7.25 30.29 12.31
CA ALA A 177 6.59 29.34 13.20
C ALA A 177 7.50 28.92 14.36
N VAL A 178 8.80 28.72 14.12
CA VAL A 178 9.77 28.39 15.18
C VAL A 178 9.93 29.53 16.19
N GLN A 179 9.87 30.79 15.74
CA GLN A 179 9.97 31.95 16.63
C GLN A 179 8.68 32.17 17.44
N GLY A 180 7.51 31.91 16.84
CA GLY A 180 6.21 32.14 17.48
C GLY A 180 5.67 31.00 18.34
N ARG A 181 6.26 29.81 18.27
CA ARG A 181 5.73 28.62 18.96
C ARG A 181 5.98 28.63 20.46
N ASN A 182 5.20 27.84 21.18
CA ASN A 182 5.57 27.33 22.50
C ASN A 182 6.52 26.12 22.35
N PRO A 183 7.84 26.26 22.60
CA PRO A 183 8.81 25.18 22.38
C PRO A 183 8.62 24.00 23.34
N THR A 184 7.84 24.16 24.41
CA THR A 184 7.57 23.06 25.35
C THR A 184 6.68 22.00 24.71
N THR A 185 5.65 22.39 23.96
CA THR A 185 4.63 21.45 23.41
C THR A 185 4.58 21.40 21.88
N GLN A 186 5.11 22.40 21.18
CA GLN A 186 4.92 22.56 19.74
C GLN A 186 6.20 22.25 18.95
N ALA A 187 6.14 21.24 18.09
CA ALA A 187 7.16 20.89 17.11
C ALA A 187 6.85 21.51 15.75
N ILE A 188 7.87 21.89 14.97
CA ILE A 188 7.71 22.46 13.62
C ILE A 188 8.46 21.59 12.62
N LEU A 189 7.76 21.11 11.59
CA LEU A 189 8.33 20.36 10.47
C LEU A 189 8.11 21.13 9.16
N PRO A 190 9.12 21.86 8.66
CA PRO A 190 9.06 22.50 7.35
C PRO A 190 9.04 21.47 6.22
N LEU A 191 8.13 21.66 5.27
CA LEU A 191 8.03 20.86 4.06
C LEU A 191 8.44 21.69 2.85
N ARG A 192 9.30 21.15 1.99
CA ARG A 192 9.82 21.91 0.83
C ARG A 192 9.18 21.44 -0.47
N GLY A 193 8.60 22.39 -1.19
CA GLY A 193 7.99 22.15 -2.51
C GLY A 193 6.74 21.28 -2.43
N LYS A 194 6.23 20.89 -3.60
CA LYS A 194 5.02 20.06 -3.70
C LYS A 194 5.34 18.63 -3.25
N ILE A 195 4.61 18.15 -2.25
CA ILE A 195 4.73 16.77 -1.77
C ILE A 195 4.37 15.83 -2.91
N LEU A 196 5.09 14.71 -3.02
CA LEU A 196 4.80 13.68 -4.01
C LEU A 196 3.35 13.20 -3.84
N ASN A 197 2.56 13.25 -4.91
CA ASN A 197 1.23 12.63 -4.91
C ASN A 197 1.38 11.10 -4.80
N VAL A 198 1.11 10.59 -3.60
CA VAL A 198 1.27 9.16 -3.28
C VAL A 198 0.17 8.28 -3.86
N GLU A 199 -1.00 8.83 -4.21
CA GLU A 199 -2.09 8.08 -4.89
C GLU A 199 -1.67 7.62 -6.29
N LYS A 200 -0.89 8.45 -6.99
CA LYS A 200 -0.39 8.15 -8.34
C LYS A 200 1.04 7.58 -8.35
N ALA A 201 1.71 7.56 -7.20
CA ALA A 201 3.08 7.09 -7.08
C ALA A 201 3.13 5.69 -6.46
N ARG A 202 4.10 4.90 -6.90
CA ARG A 202 4.39 3.62 -6.27
C ARG A 202 4.97 3.83 -4.87
N LEU A 203 4.74 2.86 -3.98
CA LEU A 203 5.16 2.90 -2.59
C LEU A 203 6.68 3.05 -2.42
N ASP A 204 7.49 2.38 -3.24
CA ASP A 204 8.96 2.49 -3.20
C ASP A 204 9.42 3.92 -3.51
N ARG A 205 8.81 4.57 -4.51
CA ARG A 205 9.07 5.97 -4.86
C ARG A 205 8.62 6.92 -3.76
N ALA A 206 7.47 6.64 -3.12
CA ALA A 206 7.01 7.40 -1.97
C ALA A 206 7.98 7.30 -0.79
N LEU A 207 8.48 6.10 -0.49
CA LEU A 207 9.44 5.87 0.59
C LEU A 207 10.83 6.43 0.31
N GLN A 208 11.20 6.68 -0.95
CA GLN A 208 12.45 7.36 -1.30
C GLN A 208 12.33 8.89 -1.26
N ASN A 209 11.12 9.43 -1.14
CA ASN A 209 10.93 10.87 -1.06
C ASN A 209 11.34 11.40 0.33
N ASN A 210 12.21 12.42 0.34
CA ASN A 210 12.76 12.99 1.58
C ASN A 210 11.69 13.59 2.50
N GLU A 211 10.63 14.19 1.93
CA GLU A 211 9.54 14.81 2.68
C GLU A 211 8.70 13.73 3.38
N VAL A 212 8.34 12.68 2.64
CA VAL A 212 7.64 11.50 3.17
C VAL A 212 8.47 10.80 4.25
N GLN A 213 9.76 10.56 4.01
CA GLN A 213 10.65 9.98 5.03
C GLN A 213 10.72 10.84 6.29
N SER A 214 10.82 12.16 6.13
CA SER A 214 10.88 13.09 7.27
C SER A 214 9.61 13.03 8.11
N MET A 215 8.44 12.93 7.49
CA MET A 215 7.16 12.77 8.21
C MET A 215 7.09 11.43 8.94
N ILE A 216 7.45 10.32 8.28
CA ILE A 216 7.44 8.98 8.90
C ILE A 216 8.35 8.97 10.15
N THR A 217 9.55 9.51 10.03
CA THR A 217 10.51 9.60 11.15
C THR A 217 10.01 10.56 12.23
N ALA A 218 9.46 11.72 11.86
CA ALA A 218 8.93 12.69 12.82
C ALA A 218 7.78 12.08 13.65
N PHE A 219 6.81 11.45 13.01
CA PHE A 219 5.64 10.90 13.70
C PHE A 219 5.97 9.67 14.53
N GLY A 220 6.98 8.88 14.15
CA GLY A 220 7.48 7.73 14.92
C GLY A 220 6.57 6.49 14.90
N ALA A 221 5.44 6.55 14.19
CA ALA A 221 4.45 5.48 14.15
C ALA A 221 4.78 4.35 13.16
N GLY A 222 5.74 4.54 12.24
CA GLY A 222 5.95 3.61 11.13
C GLY A 222 4.96 3.82 9.98
N ILE A 223 4.89 2.87 9.03
CA ILE A 223 4.02 2.95 7.84
C ILE A 223 3.59 1.56 7.37
N GLY A 224 2.36 1.44 6.87
CA GLY A 224 1.82 0.19 6.35
C GLY A 224 1.72 -0.87 7.44
N GLU A 225 2.23 -2.07 7.19
CA GLU A 225 2.22 -3.19 8.15
C GLU A 225 3.03 -2.91 9.43
N ASP A 226 4.01 -2.02 9.37
CA ASP A 226 4.83 -1.63 10.53
C ASP A 226 4.20 -0.46 11.32
N PHE A 227 3.01 0.01 10.92
CA PHE A 227 2.34 1.13 11.59
C PHE A 227 1.83 0.72 12.97
N ASN A 228 2.19 1.50 13.98
CA ASN A 228 1.70 1.38 15.34
C ASN A 228 1.32 2.76 15.89
N ALA A 229 0.02 2.97 16.09
CA ALA A 229 -0.53 4.22 16.63
C ALA A 229 -0.03 4.52 18.07
N GLU A 230 0.27 3.51 18.87
CA GLU A 230 0.79 3.68 20.24
C GLU A 230 2.19 4.30 20.27
N LYS A 231 2.90 4.27 19.14
CA LYS A 231 4.24 4.86 19.00
C LYS A 231 4.23 6.28 18.43
N VAL A 232 3.05 6.84 18.15
CA VAL A 232 2.91 8.22 17.69
C VAL A 232 3.51 9.18 18.71
N ARG A 233 4.32 10.13 18.22
CA ARG A 233 4.98 11.14 19.06
C ARG A 233 4.16 12.40 19.31
N TYR A 234 3.15 12.65 18.49
CA TYR A 234 2.31 13.86 18.56
C TYR A 234 0.84 13.46 18.37
N HIS A 235 -0.01 13.66 19.38
CA HIS A 235 -1.45 13.37 19.26
C HIS A 235 -2.19 14.42 18.42
N LYS A 236 -1.54 15.55 18.12
CA LYS A 236 -2.05 16.58 17.23
C LYS A 236 -1.06 16.82 16.10
N ILE A 237 -1.56 16.66 14.87
CA ILE A 237 -0.83 17.00 13.65
C ILE A 237 -1.60 18.16 13.01
N VAL A 238 -0.97 19.32 12.96
CA VAL A 238 -1.57 20.56 12.47
C VAL A 238 -1.00 20.87 11.09
N LEU A 239 -1.85 20.93 10.07
CA LEU A 239 -1.48 21.39 8.74
C LEU A 239 -1.60 22.91 8.73
N MET A 240 -0.47 23.61 8.61
CA MET A 240 -0.42 25.07 8.55
C MET A 240 0.10 25.49 7.18
N ALA A 241 -0.84 25.73 6.27
CA ALA A 241 -0.59 26.17 4.91
C ALA A 241 -1.16 27.58 4.68
N ASP A 242 -0.60 28.29 3.72
CA ASP A 242 -1.06 29.62 3.36
C ASP A 242 -2.45 29.56 2.70
N ALA A 243 -3.23 30.64 2.85
CA ALA A 243 -4.57 30.74 2.29
C ALA A 243 -4.55 31.15 0.80
N ASP A 244 -3.65 30.54 0.02
CA ASP A 244 -3.51 30.77 -1.41
C ASP A 244 -3.66 29.47 -2.22
N VAL A 245 -3.47 29.55 -3.54
CA VAL A 245 -3.63 28.43 -4.46
C VAL A 245 -2.58 27.34 -4.22
N ASP A 246 -1.39 27.69 -3.74
CA ASP A 246 -0.33 26.72 -3.49
C ASP A 246 -0.54 26.01 -2.15
N GLY A 247 -1.01 26.70 -1.11
CA GLY A 247 -1.44 26.09 0.15
C GLY A 247 -2.64 25.15 0.01
N GLN A 248 -3.57 25.45 -0.91
CA GLN A 248 -4.66 24.53 -1.30
C GLN A 248 -4.19 23.25 -2.01
N HIS A 249 -3.02 23.27 -2.65
CA HIS A 249 -2.46 22.06 -3.27
C HIS A 249 -1.73 21.14 -2.27
N ILE A 250 -1.44 21.64 -1.06
CA ILE A 250 -0.72 20.92 -0.01
C ILE A 250 -1.68 20.29 1.01
N THR A 251 -2.84 20.93 1.25
CA THR A 251 -3.90 20.48 2.16
C THR A 251 -4.97 19.63 1.48
#